data_AF-A0A3D4V6R9-F1
#
_entry.id   AF-A0A3D4V6R9-F1
#
_cell.length_a   1.000
_cell.length_b   1.000
_cell.length_c   1.000
_cell.angle_alpha   90.00
_cell.angle_beta   90.00
_cell.angle_gamma   90.00
#
_symmetry.space_group_name_H-M   'P 1'
#
loop_
_entity.id
_entity.type
_entity.pdbx_description
1 polymer ?
#
loop_
_entity_poly.entity_id
_entity_poly.type
_entity_poly.pdbx_seq_one_letter_code
_entity_poly.pdbx_strand_id
1 'polypeptide(L)'
;MALRTSSVILVLVATAGCARAHGLSQAARVRPVIDAPDQFVPPTTGVEASEGVCRSPLRDPRIGADLRLVRSIPGLGDYEIPAQAYGARASELLRIDCHTWRAVGFVSR
;
A
#
# COMPACT_ATOMS: atom_id res chain seq x y z
N MET A 1 12.85 -60.35 -27.23
CA MET A 1 11.69 -59.56 -27.71
C MET A 1 11.59 -58.32 -26.83
N ALA A 2 11.37 -57.16 -27.45
CA ALA A 2 11.82 -55.84 -27.00
C ALA A 2 11.09 -55.21 -25.79
N LEU A 3 11.78 -54.22 -25.22
CA LEU A 3 11.38 -53.14 -24.29
C LEU A 3 9.89 -52.84 -24.19
N ARG A 4 9.43 -52.47 -22.98
CA ARG A 4 8.77 -51.16 -22.75
C ARG A 4 8.71 -50.75 -21.28
N THR A 5 9.25 -49.56 -21.08
CA THR A 5 9.38 -48.71 -19.90
C THR A 5 8.06 -48.14 -19.40
N SER A 6 8.15 -47.42 -18.27
CA SER A 6 7.30 -46.27 -17.89
C SER A 6 5.94 -46.59 -17.27
N SER A 7 5.45 -45.89 -16.27
CA SER A 7 5.89 -44.66 -15.60
C SER A 7 5.18 -44.59 -14.26
N VAL A 8 5.92 -44.27 -13.20
CA VAL A 8 5.37 -43.77 -11.94
C VAL A 8 4.80 -42.37 -12.23
N ILE A 9 3.50 -42.16 -12.03
CA ILE A 9 2.90 -40.82 -12.10
C ILE A 9 2.46 -40.44 -10.69
N LEU A 10 3.37 -39.77 -9.99
CA LEU A 10 3.12 -39.09 -8.72
C LEU A 10 2.54 -37.70 -9.06
N VAL A 11 1.24 -37.51 -8.85
CA VAL A 11 0.57 -36.22 -9.07
C VAL A 11 0.70 -35.37 -7.80
N LEU A 12 1.70 -34.48 -7.75
CA LEU A 12 1.71 -33.36 -6.81
C LEU A 12 0.99 -32.17 -7.45
N VAL A 13 -0.24 -31.90 -7.03
CA VAL A 13 -0.92 -30.63 -7.32
C VAL A 13 -0.50 -29.62 -6.25
N ALA A 14 0.57 -28.87 -6.51
CA ALA A 14 0.89 -27.67 -5.76
C ALA A 14 0.09 -26.51 -6.36
N THR A 15 -1.04 -26.14 -5.75
CA THR A 15 -1.73 -24.89 -6.09
C THR A 15 -0.87 -23.73 -5.60
N ALA A 16 -0.14 -23.13 -6.54
CA ALA A 16 0.59 -21.90 -6.35
C ALA A 16 -0.36 -20.78 -5.90
N GLY A 17 -0.22 -20.32 -4.67
CA GLY A 17 -0.84 -19.09 -4.20
C GLY A 17 -0.17 -17.90 -4.89
N CYS A 18 -0.86 -17.28 -5.83
CA CYS A 18 -0.44 -16.02 -6.44
C CYS A 18 -0.67 -14.85 -5.46
N ALA A 19 0.25 -14.67 -4.50
CA ALA A 19 0.38 -13.38 -3.82
C ALA A 19 1.09 -12.41 -4.77
N ARG A 20 0.33 -11.61 -5.52
CA ARG A 20 0.90 -10.51 -6.34
C ARG A 20 1.39 -9.40 -5.41
N ALA A 21 2.64 -9.47 -4.96
CA ALA A 21 3.36 -8.36 -4.37
C ALA A 21 3.97 -7.50 -5.49
N HIS A 22 3.18 -6.64 -6.12
CA HIS A 22 3.68 -5.61 -7.02
C HIS A 22 4.18 -4.42 -6.18
N GLY A 23 5.45 -4.03 -6.35
CA GLY A 23 5.92 -2.69 -5.94
C GLY A 23 6.95 -2.61 -4.81
N LEU A 24 7.96 -3.48 -4.77
CA LEU A 24 9.20 -3.22 -4.01
C LEU A 24 10.14 -2.33 -4.83
N SER A 25 9.81 -1.06 -4.99
CA SER A 25 10.72 -0.08 -5.59
C SER A 25 10.75 1.19 -4.74
N GLN A 26 11.92 1.44 -4.13
CA GLN A 26 12.30 2.49 -3.16
C GLN A 26 12.09 2.13 -1.68
N ALA A 27 12.89 1.16 -1.23
CA ALA A 27 13.00 0.72 0.15
C ALA A 27 13.67 1.77 1.06
N ALA A 28 12.93 2.82 1.43
CA ALA A 28 12.93 3.17 2.85
C ALA A 28 12.39 1.93 3.59
N ARG A 29 12.86 1.62 4.80
CA ARG A 29 12.39 0.45 5.54
C ARG A 29 10.90 0.64 5.90
N VAL A 30 10.01 0.23 5.00
CA VAL A 30 8.57 0.47 5.11
C VAL A 30 8.02 -0.50 6.15
N ARG A 31 7.62 0.03 7.30
CA ARG A 31 6.96 -0.78 8.33
C ARG A 31 5.47 -0.93 7.95
N PRO A 32 4.87 -2.12 8.08
CA PRO A 32 3.46 -2.31 7.77
C PRO A 32 2.58 -1.44 8.66
N VAL A 33 1.48 -0.98 8.07
CA VAL A 33 0.41 -0.27 8.75
C VAL A 33 -0.56 -1.26 9.36
N ILE A 34 -1.11 -0.91 10.52
CA ILE A 34 -2.12 -1.72 11.18
C ILE A 34 -3.44 -0.96 11.07
N ASP A 35 -4.51 -1.65 10.68
CA ASP A 35 -5.87 -1.09 10.71
C ASP A 35 -6.05 0.25 9.95
N ALA A 36 -5.36 0.41 8.81
CA ALA A 36 -5.64 1.48 7.85
C ALA A 36 -6.86 1.16 6.97
N PRO A 37 -7.55 2.17 6.39
CA PRO A 37 -8.64 1.90 5.47
C PRO A 37 -8.08 1.28 4.20
N ASP A 38 -8.94 0.60 3.44
CA ASP A 38 -8.55 0.12 2.12
C ASP A 38 -8.06 1.24 1.21
N GLN A 39 -8.69 2.42 1.32
CA GLN A 39 -8.36 3.66 0.62
C GLN A 39 -8.68 4.88 1.51
N PHE A 40 -7.81 5.88 1.47
CA PHE A 40 -8.10 7.22 1.95
C PHE A 40 -8.84 8.01 0.87
N VAL A 41 -9.61 9.02 1.28
CA VAL A 41 -10.43 9.81 0.36
C VAL A 41 -9.82 11.21 0.21
N PRO A 42 -9.46 11.65 -1.01
CA PRO A 42 -9.09 13.04 -1.24
C PRO A 42 -10.30 13.96 -1.09
N PRO A 43 -10.12 15.27 -0.86
CA PRO A 43 -11.23 16.20 -0.78
C PRO A 43 -11.97 16.17 -2.12
N THR A 44 -13.28 15.92 -2.08
CA THR A 44 -14.18 16.09 -3.22
C THR A 44 -14.34 17.59 -3.48
N THR A 45 -13.35 18.21 -4.10
CA THR A 45 -13.50 19.50 -4.75
C THR A 45 -13.37 19.26 -6.24
N GLY A 46 -14.29 19.84 -7.02
CA GLY A 46 -14.54 19.59 -8.46
C GLY A 46 -13.40 19.97 -9.41
N VAL A 47 -12.17 19.70 -9.01
CA VAL A 47 -10.95 19.78 -9.79
C VAL A 47 -10.63 18.35 -10.20
N GLU A 48 -10.83 18.04 -11.48
CA GLU A 48 -10.48 16.77 -12.12
C GLU A 48 -9.18 16.20 -11.51
N ALA A 49 -9.23 14.94 -11.10
CA ALA A 49 -8.09 14.26 -10.51
C ALA A 49 -6.99 14.10 -11.57
N SER A 50 -6.00 14.99 -11.57
CA SER A 50 -4.71 14.68 -12.21
C SER A 50 -4.14 13.42 -11.53
N GLU A 51 -4.11 12.31 -12.27
CA GLU A 51 -3.60 11.04 -11.76
C GLU A 51 -2.18 11.21 -11.22
N GLY A 52 -1.89 10.59 -10.07
CA GLY A 52 -0.56 10.60 -9.46
C GLY A 52 -0.18 11.87 -8.71
N VAL A 53 -1.03 12.90 -8.69
CA VAL A 53 -0.81 14.11 -7.90
C VAL A 53 -1.35 13.92 -6.49
N CYS A 54 -0.45 13.93 -5.50
CA CYS A 54 -0.82 13.80 -4.10
C CYS A 54 -1.68 14.99 -3.62
N ARG A 55 -2.83 14.69 -3.02
CA ARG A 55 -3.77 15.68 -2.48
C ARG A 55 -3.64 15.83 -0.97
N SER A 56 -4.06 16.97 -0.45
CA SER A 56 -4.07 17.27 0.99
C SER A 56 -5.26 18.16 1.35
N PRO A 57 -5.95 17.93 2.48
CA PRO A 57 -5.81 16.74 3.33
C PRO A 57 -6.37 15.50 2.64
N LEU A 58 -5.89 14.30 3.02
CA LEU A 58 -6.65 13.07 2.77
C LEU A 58 -7.51 12.76 4.00
N ARG A 59 -8.64 12.08 3.82
CA ARG A 59 -9.50 11.69 4.94
C ARG A 59 -9.62 10.18 5.08
N ASP A 60 -9.52 9.66 6.31
CA ASP A 60 -9.97 8.31 6.63
C ASP A 60 -11.51 8.29 6.67
N PRO A 61 -12.19 7.55 5.77
CA PRO A 61 -13.65 7.52 5.71
C PRO A 61 -14.30 6.78 6.90
N ARG A 62 -13.55 5.96 7.63
CA ARG A 62 -14.06 5.14 8.74
C ARG A 62 -14.14 5.93 10.04
N ILE A 63 -13.12 6.75 10.31
CA ILE A 63 -13.00 7.51 11.57
C ILE A 63 -13.07 9.03 11.37
N GLY A 64 -13.11 9.49 10.12
CA GLY A 64 -13.12 10.90 9.80
C GLY A 64 -11.83 11.62 10.18
N ALA A 65 -10.68 10.96 10.21
CA ALA A 65 -9.40 11.62 10.50
C ALA A 65 -8.81 12.29 9.25
N ASP A 66 -8.30 13.51 9.38
CA ASP A 66 -7.56 14.18 8.31
C ASP A 66 -6.06 13.90 8.39
N LEU A 67 -5.48 13.64 7.23
CA LEU A 67 -4.07 13.37 7.02
C LEU A 67 -3.47 14.51 6.20
N ARG A 68 -2.46 15.16 6.75
CA ARG A 68 -1.83 16.32 6.12
C ARG A 68 -0.59 15.90 5.35
N LEU A 69 -0.48 16.26 4.08
CA LEU A 69 0.71 15.97 3.29
C LEU A 69 1.91 16.74 3.85
N VAL A 70 3.00 16.02 4.16
CA VAL A 70 4.27 16.60 4.62
C VAL A 70 5.22 16.79 3.46
N ARG A 71 5.38 15.76 2.62
CA ARG A 71 6.19 15.81 1.40
C ARG A 71 5.61 14.89 0.34
N SER A 72 5.79 15.26 -0.93
CA SER A 72 5.50 14.38 -2.06
C SER A 72 6.79 14.01 -2.79
N ILE A 73 6.80 12.80 -3.30
CA ILE A 73 7.73 12.30 -4.32
C ILE A 73 6.87 11.76 -5.47
N PRO A 74 7.41 11.53 -6.68
CA PRO A 74 6.60 11.11 -7.82
C PRO A 74 5.70 9.90 -7.50
N GLY A 75 4.38 10.12 -7.51
CA GLY A 75 3.36 9.10 -7.24
C GLY A 75 3.14 8.71 -5.77
N LEU A 76 3.90 9.24 -4.82
CA LEU A 76 3.80 8.89 -3.39
C LEU A 76 3.81 10.14 -2.50
N GLY A 77 2.95 10.13 -1.48
CA GLY A 77 2.90 11.19 -0.48
C GLY A 77 3.21 10.65 0.90
N ASP A 78 4.03 11.37 1.67
CA ASP A 78 4.25 11.08 3.08
C ASP A 78 3.36 12.02 3.90
N TYR A 79 2.44 11.44 4.67
CA TYR A 79 1.39 12.15 5.39
C TYR A 79 1.63 12.09 6.90
N GLU A 80 1.35 13.22 7.53
CA GLU A 80 1.18 13.30 8.97
C GLU A 80 -0.17 12.71 9.35
N ILE A 81 -0.16 11.90 10.40
CA ILE A 81 -1.32 11.18 10.92
C ILE A 81 -1.54 11.56 12.38
N PRO A 82 -2.77 11.43 12.89
CA PRO A 82 -3.03 11.58 14.32
C PRO A 82 -2.14 10.63 15.13
N ALA A 83 -1.65 11.10 16.28
CA ALA A 83 -0.80 10.28 17.14
C ALA A 83 -1.49 8.95 17.49
N GLN A 84 -0.74 7.85 17.45
CA GLN A 84 -1.21 6.48 17.73
C GLN A 84 -2.24 5.92 16.74
N ALA A 85 -2.61 6.65 15.70
CA ALA A 85 -3.44 6.09 14.64
C ALA A 85 -2.68 5.01 13.87
N TYR A 86 -3.39 3.95 13.49
CA TYR A 86 -2.87 2.90 12.60
C TYR A 86 -1.61 2.17 13.12
N GLY A 87 -1.38 2.22 14.44
CA GLY A 87 -0.19 1.67 15.09
C GLY A 87 1.09 2.48 14.85
N ALA A 88 1.00 3.77 14.54
CA ALA A 88 2.13 4.65 14.26
C ALA A 88 2.95 5.04 15.49
N ARG A 89 4.25 5.27 15.28
CA ARG A 89 5.16 5.87 16.25
C ARG A 89 5.26 7.38 16.03
N ALA A 90 5.69 8.12 17.04
CA ALA A 90 5.77 9.58 17.00
C ALA A 90 6.68 10.13 15.87
N SER A 91 7.71 9.39 15.48
CA SER A 91 8.68 9.76 14.44
C SER A 91 8.37 9.20 13.05
N GLU A 92 7.15 8.71 12.83
CA GLU A 92 6.74 8.11 11.56
C GLU A 92 5.71 8.98 10.80
N LEU A 93 5.78 8.89 9.48
CA LEU A 93 4.79 9.38 8.53
C LEU A 93 4.16 8.19 7.81
N LEU A 94 2.92 8.33 7.39
CA LEU A 94 2.24 7.33 6.58
C LEU A 94 2.47 7.63 5.10
N ARG A 95 3.17 6.73 4.40
CA ARG A 95 3.31 6.79 2.94
C ARG A 95 2.08 6.25 2.27
N ILE A 96 1.53 7.01 1.33
CA ILE A 96 0.34 6.68 0.55
C ILE A 96 0.66 6.79 -0.94
N ASP A 97 0.14 5.85 -1.72
CA ASP A 97 0.17 5.90 -3.17
C ASP A 97 -0.89 6.89 -3.69
N CYS A 98 -0.46 7.89 -4.46
CA CYS A 98 -1.31 9.01 -4.89
C CYS A 98 -2.17 8.71 -6.13
N HIS A 99 -2.07 7.50 -6.70
CA HIS A 99 -2.97 7.02 -7.75
C HIS A 99 -4.13 6.22 -7.14
N THR A 100 -3.82 5.42 -6.13
CA THR A 100 -4.77 4.47 -5.53
C THR A 100 -5.31 4.91 -4.17
N TRP A 101 -4.68 5.91 -3.55
CA TRP A 101 -4.97 6.40 -2.20
C TRP A 101 -4.81 5.34 -1.11
N ARG A 102 -3.99 4.32 -1.36
CA ARG A 102 -3.75 3.22 -0.42
C ARG A 102 -2.50 3.46 0.41
N ALA A 103 -2.54 3.03 1.66
CA ALA A 103 -1.36 2.99 2.50
C ALA A 103 -0.30 2.04 1.92
N VAL A 104 0.92 2.55 1.74
CA VAL A 104 2.10 1.75 1.40
C VAL A 104 2.79 1.29 2.69
N GLY A 105 2.91 2.20 3.67
CA GLY A 105 3.47 1.89 4.98
C GLY A 105 4.12 3.08 5.67
N PHE A 106 4.72 2.84 6.84
CA PHE A 106 5.36 3.90 7.60
C PHE A 106 6.79 4.16 7.14
N VAL A 107 7.15 5.43 7.12
CA VAL A 107 8.50 5.93 6.86
C VAL A 107 8.92 6.88 7.98
N SER A 108 10.22 7.06 8.17
CA SER A 108 10.73 8.08 9.08
C SER A 108 10.32 9.47 8.61
N ARG A 109 9.94 10.33 9.58
CA ARG A 109 9.70 11.75 9.35
C ARG A 109 10.93 12.43 8.73
#